data_AF-A0A645EZX0-F1
#
_entry.id   AF-A0A645EZX0-F1
#
_cell.length_a   1.000
_cell.length_b   1.000
_cell.length_c   1.000
_cell.angle_alpha   90.00
_cell.angle_beta   90.00
_cell.angle_gamma   90.00
#
_symmetry.space_group_name_H-M   'P 1'
#
loop_
_entity.id
_entity.type
_entity.pdbx_description
1 polymer ?
#
loop_
_entity_poly.entity_id
_entity_poly.type
_entity_poly.pdbx_seq_one_letter_code
_entity_poly.pdbx_strand_id
1 'polypeptide(L)'
;MLIQAANPWSAVVSPVSSSFRKQSLAATAVTTAANAAGTVSISQAARERLAAESSAATAARTATFDTDRGTVDIDIEAYFQPPPGGFTELPPLMLPSPANIQALNDYVAQEMPGFLSANGIPQAPASISYDRNGEIQLPADYPYAEQFKAALDKEPVLARSMQSAVALTSHFVEMQKVLPFHEEYTAAASSAEAAAVVAKYSWLFSDNRPSAQIALHFSSDGQISLSADGEPVAWSST
;
A
#
# COMPACT_ATOMS: atom_id res chain seq x y z
N MET A 1 -19.40 26.64 60.47
CA MET A 1 -18.61 27.21 59.36
C MET A 1 -19.10 26.50 58.09
N LEU A 2 -20.10 27.09 57.44
CA LEU A 2 -19.98 27.91 56.21
C LEU A 2 -19.79 26.98 54.99
N ILE A 3 -20.86 26.34 54.49
CA ILE A 3 -22.02 26.81 53.71
C ILE A 3 -21.77 26.75 52.20
N GLN A 4 -22.47 25.78 51.62
CA GLN A 4 -22.87 25.57 50.24
C GLN A 4 -23.83 26.68 49.77
N ALA A 5 -23.69 27.19 48.55
CA ALA A 5 -24.80 27.63 47.70
C ALA A 5 -24.29 28.25 46.38
N ALA A 6 -24.55 27.57 45.27
CA ALA A 6 -24.71 28.19 43.96
C ALA A 6 -26.22 28.30 43.71
N ASN A 7 -26.70 29.53 43.51
CA ASN A 7 -27.96 29.94 42.86
C ASN A 7 -28.25 31.43 43.20
N PRO A 8 -29.24 32.11 42.60
CA PRO A 8 -29.70 32.11 41.20
C PRO A 8 -30.16 33.53 40.74
N TRP A 9 -30.77 33.63 39.54
CA TRP A 9 -31.65 34.72 39.02
C TRP A 9 -30.95 35.91 38.31
N SER A 10 -31.16 36.12 37.01
CA SER A 10 -32.34 36.62 36.27
C SER A 10 -32.20 38.11 35.96
N ALA A 11 -32.06 38.46 34.69
CA ALA A 11 -32.60 39.71 34.15
C ALA A 11 -32.78 39.61 32.63
N VAL A 12 -34.04 39.64 32.23
CA VAL A 12 -34.54 39.84 30.88
C VAL A 12 -34.18 41.25 30.41
N VAL A 13 -33.68 41.42 29.19
CA VAL A 13 -33.80 42.71 28.47
C VAL A 13 -34.04 42.45 26.99
N SER A 14 -35.25 42.81 26.57
CA SER A 14 -35.73 42.91 25.18
C SER A 14 -35.26 44.23 24.51
N PRO A 15 -35.49 44.44 23.21
CA PRO A 15 -34.52 45.04 22.30
C PRO A 15 -34.60 46.56 22.20
N VAL A 16 -33.47 47.20 21.89
CA VAL A 16 -33.45 48.57 21.36
C VAL A 16 -32.67 48.59 20.06
N SER A 17 -33.41 48.72 18.97
CA SER A 17 -32.90 49.16 17.68
C SER A 17 -32.45 50.62 17.79
N SER A 18 -31.19 50.91 17.45
CA SER A 18 -30.79 52.28 17.12
C SER A 18 -29.81 52.27 15.95
N SER A 19 -30.30 52.84 14.86
CA SER A 19 -29.66 52.98 13.56
C SER A 19 -28.43 53.89 13.64
N PHE A 20 -27.25 53.37 13.34
CA PHE A 20 -26.08 54.20 13.05
C PHE A 20 -25.75 54.22 11.56
N ARG A 21 -26.25 55.30 10.97
CA ARG A 21 -25.81 56.06 9.79
C ARG A 21 -24.48 55.58 9.14
N LYS A 22 -24.58 55.10 7.90
CA LYS A 22 -23.46 54.97 6.96
C LYS A 22 -22.82 56.34 6.73
N GLN A 23 -21.57 56.51 7.13
CA GLN A 23 -20.72 57.62 6.68
C GLN A 23 -19.81 57.10 5.56
N SER A 24 -20.12 57.56 4.35
CA SER A 24 -19.29 57.39 3.16
C SER A 24 -18.04 58.26 3.30
N LEU A 25 -16.87 57.62 3.25
CA LEU A 25 -15.61 58.30 2.95
C LEU A 25 -15.09 57.72 1.63
N ALA A 26 -15.17 58.56 0.60
CA ALA A 26 -14.59 58.30 -0.71
C ALA A 26 -13.06 58.26 -0.56
N ALA A 27 -12.46 57.10 -0.85
CA ALA A 27 -11.01 56.98 -0.98
C ALA A 27 -10.64 57.32 -2.44
N THR A 28 -10.08 58.51 -2.62
CA THR A 28 -9.44 58.95 -3.85
C THR A 28 -8.26 58.03 -4.17
N ALA A 29 -8.22 57.55 -5.41
CA ALA A 29 -7.17 56.70 -5.94
C ALA A 29 -5.80 57.35 -5.84
N VAL A 30 -4.86 56.68 -5.18
CA VAL A 30 -3.42 56.91 -5.34
C VAL A 30 -2.94 55.92 -6.39
N THR A 31 -2.68 56.42 -7.59
CA THR A 31 -1.97 55.71 -8.65
C THR A 31 -0.50 55.60 -8.27
N THR A 32 -0.12 54.50 -7.62
CA THR A 32 1.27 54.05 -7.59
C THR A 32 1.41 52.98 -8.66
N ALA A 33 1.93 53.38 -9.82
CA ALA A 33 2.40 52.46 -10.84
C ALA A 33 3.61 51.70 -10.30
N ALA A 34 3.37 50.52 -9.74
CA ALA A 34 4.40 49.56 -9.38
C ALA A 34 4.25 48.34 -10.30
N ASN A 35 5.33 48.01 -10.99
CA ASN A 35 5.53 46.89 -11.94
C ASN A 35 4.45 45.80 -11.90
N ALA A 36 3.60 45.78 -12.93
CA ALA A 36 2.79 44.63 -13.31
C ALA A 36 3.68 43.54 -13.96
N ALA A 37 4.66 43.04 -13.20
CA ALA A 37 5.28 41.76 -13.51
C ALA A 37 4.28 40.68 -13.08
N GLY A 38 3.72 39.97 -14.06
CA GLY A 38 2.54 39.14 -13.94
C GLY A 38 2.53 38.21 -12.72
N THR A 39 1.63 38.48 -11.78
CA THR A 39 1.21 37.47 -10.80
C THR A 39 0.29 36.50 -11.53
N VAL A 40 0.78 35.30 -11.83
CA VAL A 40 -0.05 34.20 -12.32
C VAL A 40 -1.02 33.82 -11.20
N SER A 41 -2.29 34.18 -11.34
CA SER A 41 -3.34 33.78 -10.41
C SER A 41 -3.90 32.43 -10.86
N ILE A 42 -3.69 31.38 -10.06
CA ILE A 42 -4.30 30.06 -10.29
C ILE A 42 -5.80 30.19 -9.99
N SER A 43 -6.65 29.80 -10.93
CA SER A 43 -8.11 29.86 -10.75
C SER A 43 -8.56 28.95 -9.61
N GLN A 44 -9.67 29.30 -8.95
CA GLN A 44 -10.27 28.45 -7.91
C GLN A 44 -10.58 27.05 -8.43
N ALA A 45 -11.09 26.95 -9.66
CA ALA A 45 -11.36 25.67 -10.32
C ALA A 45 -10.11 24.82 -10.57
N ALA A 46 -8.96 25.44 -10.88
CA ALA A 46 -7.70 24.71 -11.03
C ALA A 46 -7.20 24.15 -9.68
N ARG A 47 -7.39 24.90 -8.58
CA ARG A 47 -7.05 24.43 -7.23
C ARG A 47 -7.95 23.28 -6.79
N GLU A 48 -9.25 23.39 -7.02
CA GLU A 48 -10.24 22.34 -6.71
C GLU A 48 -9.97 21.06 -7.51
N ARG A 49 -9.61 21.19 -8.79
CA ARG A 49 -9.25 20.06 -9.63
C ARG A 49 -7.97 19.37 -9.15
N LEU A 50 -6.93 20.12 -8.83
CA LEU A 50 -5.69 19.56 -8.28
C LEU A 50 -5.92 18.84 -6.93
N ALA A 51 -6.79 19.39 -6.07
CA ALA A 51 -7.16 18.77 -4.81
C ALA A 51 -7.96 17.46 -5.03
N ALA A 52 -8.87 17.44 -6.00
CA ALA A 52 -9.61 16.24 -6.38
C ALA A 52 -8.70 15.17 -6.99
N GLU A 53 -7.78 15.55 -7.88
CA GLU A 53 -6.78 14.65 -8.47
C GLU A 53 -5.85 14.07 -7.41
N SER A 54 -5.40 14.88 -6.44
CA SER A 54 -4.58 14.42 -5.32
C SER A 54 -5.34 13.45 -4.41
N SER A 55 -6.61 13.75 -4.11
CA SER A 55 -7.45 12.87 -3.27
C SER A 55 -7.77 11.54 -3.97
N ALA A 56 -7.99 11.57 -5.29
CA ALA A 56 -8.18 10.38 -6.10
C ALA A 56 -6.89 9.54 -6.17
N ALA A 57 -5.72 10.17 -6.27
CA ALA A 57 -4.44 9.47 -6.22
C ALA A 57 -4.21 8.79 -4.86
N THR A 58 -4.51 9.45 -3.74
CA THR A 58 -4.44 8.82 -2.40
C THR A 58 -5.43 7.66 -2.24
N ALA A 59 -6.67 7.82 -2.74
CA ALA A 59 -7.66 6.75 -2.73
C ALA A 59 -7.23 5.54 -3.58
N ALA A 60 -6.51 5.77 -4.68
CA ALA A 60 -5.98 4.70 -5.53
C ALA A 60 -4.79 3.94 -4.89
N ARG A 61 -4.16 4.49 -3.84
CA ARG A 61 -2.99 3.91 -3.16
C ARG A 61 -3.31 3.30 -1.80
N THR A 62 -4.54 3.48 -1.34
CA THR A 62 -5.05 2.90 -0.09
C THR A 62 -5.82 1.63 -0.42
N ALA A 63 -5.47 0.54 0.22
CA ALA A 63 -6.21 -0.72 0.12
C ALA A 63 -6.46 -1.30 1.51
N THR A 64 -7.46 -2.17 1.59
CA THR A 64 -7.80 -2.88 2.82
C THR A 64 -6.93 -4.13 2.92
N PHE A 65 -6.16 -4.25 4.00
CA PHE A 65 -5.25 -5.38 4.25
C PHE A 65 -5.66 -6.19 5.47
N ASP A 66 -5.49 -7.51 5.40
CA ASP A 66 -5.52 -8.42 6.54
C ASP A 66 -4.21 -8.34 7.30
N THR A 67 -4.26 -7.92 8.57
CA THR A 67 -3.05 -7.73 9.38
C THR A 67 -3.12 -8.49 10.70
N ASP A 68 -2.02 -8.51 11.44
CA ASP A 68 -1.97 -8.96 12.84
C ASP A 68 -2.93 -8.18 13.77
N ARG A 69 -3.39 -7.00 13.34
CA ARG A 69 -4.36 -6.14 14.05
C ARG A 69 -5.78 -6.23 13.46
N GLY A 70 -6.05 -7.27 12.66
CA GLY A 70 -7.29 -7.43 11.93
C GLY A 70 -7.25 -6.70 10.57
N THR A 71 -8.43 -6.45 10.01
CA THR A 71 -8.55 -5.79 8.70
C THR A 71 -8.40 -4.27 8.85
N VAL A 72 -7.40 -3.69 8.17
CA VAL A 72 -7.01 -2.28 8.29
C VAL A 72 -6.80 -1.67 6.91
N ASP A 73 -7.28 -0.44 6.70
CA ASP A 73 -6.96 0.33 5.50
C ASP A 73 -5.54 0.90 5.61
N ILE A 74 -4.68 0.55 4.65
CA ILE A 74 -3.27 0.95 4.62
C ILE A 74 -3.00 1.75 3.35
N ASP A 75 -2.42 2.94 3.52
CA ASP A 75 -1.75 3.68 2.44
C ASP A 75 -0.39 3.01 2.18
N ILE A 76 -0.24 2.40 1.00
CA ILE A 76 0.94 1.61 0.63
C ILE A 76 2.19 2.48 0.58
N GLU A 77 2.08 3.74 0.14
CA GLU A 77 3.23 4.64 0.07
C GLU A 77 3.73 5.02 1.45
N ALA A 78 2.80 5.39 2.35
CA ALA A 78 3.14 5.72 3.72
C ALA A 78 3.68 4.50 4.48
N TYR A 79 3.11 3.32 4.24
CA TYR A 79 3.52 2.08 4.91
C TYR A 79 4.96 1.70 4.63
N PHE A 80 5.37 1.79 3.36
CA PHE A 80 6.74 1.46 2.95
C PHE A 80 7.73 2.63 3.10
N GLN A 81 7.31 3.76 3.67
CA GLN A 81 8.18 4.89 4.00
C GLN A 81 8.36 5.01 5.53
N PRO A 82 9.48 4.54 6.09
CA PRO A 82 9.69 4.66 7.53
C PRO A 82 9.81 6.14 7.92
N PRO A 83 9.21 6.55 9.05
CA PRO A 83 9.37 7.91 9.55
C PRO A 83 10.85 8.19 9.90
N PRO A 84 11.27 9.46 9.91
CA PRO A 84 12.62 9.83 10.34
C PRO A 84 12.91 9.30 11.75
N GLY A 85 13.94 8.46 11.89
CA GLY A 85 14.26 7.79 13.16
C GLY A 85 13.67 6.38 13.31
N GLY A 86 12.95 5.88 12.31
CA GLY A 86 12.36 4.55 12.31
C GLY A 86 11.03 4.48 13.08
N PHE A 87 10.43 3.30 13.07
CA PHE A 87 9.17 3.07 13.76
C PHE A 87 9.37 2.92 15.27
N THR A 88 8.65 3.72 16.07
CA THR A 88 8.61 3.58 17.54
C THR A 88 7.73 2.41 17.99
N GLU A 89 6.76 2.05 17.15
CA GLU A 89 5.88 0.89 17.30
C GLU A 89 5.81 0.19 15.94
N LEU A 90 5.80 -1.14 15.92
CA LEU A 90 5.69 -1.87 14.67
C LEU A 90 4.39 -1.49 13.94
N PRO A 91 4.46 -1.13 12.64
CA PRO A 91 3.26 -0.94 11.85
C PRO A 91 2.48 -2.26 11.76
N PRO A 92 1.18 -2.22 11.41
CA PRO A 92 0.39 -3.43 11.19
C PRO A 92 1.10 -4.40 10.23
N LEU A 93 1.30 -5.65 10.63
CA LEU A 93 2.03 -6.64 9.84
C LEU A 93 1.06 -7.32 8.87
N MET A 94 1.33 -7.21 7.57
CA MET A 94 0.51 -7.83 6.53
C MET A 94 0.59 -9.37 6.64
N LEU A 95 -0.57 -10.02 6.62
CA LEU A 95 -0.69 -11.47 6.60
C LEU A 95 -0.52 -12.01 5.17
N PRO A 96 -0.12 -13.28 5.00
CA PRO A 96 -0.04 -13.95 3.69
C PRO A 96 -1.43 -14.33 3.17
N SER A 97 -2.28 -13.34 2.86
CA SER A 97 -3.62 -13.56 2.32
C SER A 97 -3.70 -13.24 0.82
N PRO A 98 -4.60 -13.89 0.06
CA PRO A 98 -4.84 -13.55 -1.35
C PRO A 98 -5.17 -12.07 -1.56
N ALA A 99 -5.98 -11.48 -0.67
CA ALA A 99 -6.37 -10.08 -0.74
C ALA A 99 -5.16 -9.14 -0.63
N ASN A 100 -4.26 -9.39 0.34
CA ASN A 100 -3.05 -8.59 0.52
C ASN A 100 -2.10 -8.70 -0.67
N ILE A 101 -1.90 -9.92 -1.17
CA ILE A 101 -1.03 -10.17 -2.32
C ILE A 101 -1.58 -9.46 -3.55
N GLN A 102 -2.89 -9.56 -3.79
CA GLN A 102 -3.55 -8.88 -4.90
C GLN A 102 -3.42 -7.35 -4.77
N ALA A 103 -3.68 -6.78 -3.59
CA ALA A 103 -3.57 -5.34 -3.38
C ALA A 103 -2.15 -4.80 -3.68
N LEU A 104 -1.11 -5.51 -3.24
CA LEU A 104 0.28 -5.13 -3.59
C LEU A 104 0.55 -5.29 -5.08
N ASN A 105 0.05 -6.35 -5.70
CA ASN A 105 0.23 -6.62 -7.11
C ASN A 105 -0.44 -5.55 -7.99
N ASP A 106 -1.66 -5.15 -7.64
CA ASP A 106 -2.42 -4.09 -8.31
C ASP A 106 -1.69 -2.74 -8.17
N TYR A 107 -1.14 -2.43 -6.99
CA TYR A 107 -0.31 -1.25 -6.78
C TYR A 107 0.93 -1.26 -7.70
N VAL A 108 1.67 -2.38 -7.76
CA VAL A 108 2.85 -2.49 -8.63
C VAL A 108 2.44 -2.35 -10.10
N ALA A 109 1.34 -2.96 -10.53
CA ALA A 109 0.84 -2.89 -11.90
C ALA A 109 0.49 -1.45 -12.30
N GLN A 110 -0.07 -0.68 -11.36
CA GLN A 110 -0.40 0.73 -11.57
C GLN A 110 0.84 1.63 -11.65
N GLU A 111 1.83 1.43 -10.78
CA GLU A 111 3.01 2.31 -10.68
C GLU A 111 4.11 1.97 -11.71
N MET A 112 4.23 0.70 -12.12
CA MET A 112 5.30 0.23 -13.01
C MET A 112 5.39 1.00 -14.35
N PRO A 113 4.30 1.29 -15.08
CA PRO A 113 4.38 2.06 -16.33
C PRO A 113 4.94 3.48 -16.13
N GLY A 114 4.53 4.14 -15.04
CA GLY A 114 5.04 5.46 -14.67
C GLY A 114 6.52 5.43 -14.32
N PHE A 115 6.92 4.44 -13.51
CA PHE A 115 8.31 4.17 -13.16
C PHE A 115 9.20 3.97 -14.40
N LEU A 116 8.76 3.13 -15.34
CA LEU A 116 9.51 2.84 -16.57
C LEU A 116 9.66 4.09 -17.45
N SER A 117 8.56 4.83 -17.65
CA SER A 117 8.56 6.05 -18.46
C SER A 117 9.46 7.13 -17.87
N ALA A 118 9.38 7.37 -16.56
CA ALA A 118 10.17 8.39 -15.86
C ALA A 118 11.67 8.11 -15.92
N ASN A 119 12.06 6.83 -15.99
CA ASN A 119 13.45 6.41 -16.03
C ASN A 119 13.96 6.09 -17.45
N GLY A 120 13.15 6.31 -18.49
CA GLY A 120 13.52 6.05 -19.88
C GLY A 120 13.73 4.57 -20.19
N ILE A 121 13.03 3.68 -19.50
CA ILE A 121 13.07 2.22 -19.70
C ILE A 121 11.91 1.83 -20.61
N PRO A 122 12.16 1.36 -21.85
CA PRO A 122 11.08 1.10 -22.82
C PRO A 122 10.17 -0.08 -22.47
N GLN A 123 10.68 -1.05 -21.69
CA GLN A 123 9.97 -2.30 -21.42
C GLN A 123 10.32 -2.82 -20.02
N ALA A 124 9.31 -3.33 -19.31
CA ALA A 124 9.51 -4.11 -18.09
C ALA A 124 10.31 -5.41 -18.38
N PRO A 125 11.02 -5.96 -17.39
CA PRO A 125 11.52 -7.33 -17.49
C PRO A 125 10.35 -8.32 -17.60
N ALA A 126 10.53 -9.43 -18.30
CA ALA A 126 9.48 -10.46 -18.44
C ALA A 126 9.08 -11.04 -17.08
N SER A 127 10.05 -11.20 -16.18
CA SER A 127 9.81 -11.65 -14.81
C SER A 127 10.79 -11.04 -13.83
N ILE A 128 10.45 -11.07 -12.54
CA ILE A 128 11.30 -10.63 -11.44
C ILE A 128 11.19 -11.67 -10.33
N SER A 129 12.32 -12.10 -9.79
CA SER A 129 12.38 -12.95 -8.59
C SER A 129 13.38 -12.39 -7.59
N TYR A 130 13.46 -12.99 -6.40
CA TYR A 130 14.38 -12.58 -5.35
C TYR A 130 15.19 -13.78 -4.90
N ASP A 131 16.47 -13.57 -4.63
CA ASP A 131 17.32 -14.60 -4.05
C ASP A 131 17.13 -14.70 -2.52
N ARG A 132 17.93 -15.56 -1.88
CA ARG A 132 17.89 -15.78 -0.43
C ARG A 132 18.32 -14.57 0.40
N ASN A 133 19.03 -13.62 -0.20
CA ASN A 133 19.46 -12.38 0.44
C ASN A 133 18.44 -11.25 0.24
N GLY A 134 17.37 -11.50 -0.52
CA GLY A 134 16.40 -10.48 -0.92
C GLY A 134 16.90 -9.61 -2.07
N GLU A 135 17.92 -10.03 -2.81
CA GLU A 135 18.40 -9.30 -3.98
C GLU A 135 17.55 -9.63 -5.21
N ILE A 136 17.23 -8.58 -5.96
CA ILE A 136 16.43 -8.69 -7.18
C ILE A 136 17.18 -9.45 -8.29
N GLN A 137 16.51 -10.47 -8.82
CA GLN A 137 16.95 -11.31 -9.92
C GLN A 137 16.09 -11.01 -11.15
N LEU A 138 16.75 -10.55 -12.22
CA LEU A 138 16.15 -10.21 -13.51
C LEU A 138 16.54 -11.26 -14.57
N PRO A 139 15.79 -11.39 -15.67
CA PRO A 139 16.17 -12.27 -16.77
C PRO A 139 17.55 -11.89 -17.32
N ALA A 140 18.37 -12.90 -17.62
CA ALA A 140 19.75 -12.68 -18.07
C ALA A 140 19.83 -11.93 -19.41
N ASP A 141 18.79 -12.02 -20.22
CA ASP A 141 18.62 -11.37 -21.51
C ASP A 141 17.94 -9.99 -21.43
N TYR A 142 17.63 -9.49 -20.24
CA TYR A 142 16.98 -8.19 -20.07
C TYR A 142 17.98 -7.03 -20.30
N PRO A 143 17.84 -6.25 -21.38
CA PRO A 143 18.87 -5.29 -21.80
C PRO A 143 18.98 -4.06 -20.90
N TYR A 144 17.96 -3.77 -20.09
CA TYR A 144 17.92 -2.59 -19.20
C TYR A 144 18.16 -2.96 -17.73
N ALA A 145 18.73 -4.13 -17.44
CA ALA A 145 18.86 -4.65 -16.08
C ALA A 145 19.55 -3.68 -15.10
N GLU A 146 20.71 -3.12 -15.48
CA GLU A 146 21.44 -2.17 -14.62
C GLU A 146 20.65 -0.88 -14.38
N GLN A 147 20.06 -0.32 -15.45
CA GLN A 147 19.25 0.89 -15.37
C GLN A 147 18.01 0.68 -14.51
N PHE A 148 17.34 -0.48 -14.66
CA PHE A 148 16.17 -0.85 -13.87
C PHE A 148 16.50 -0.95 -12.39
N LYS A 149 17.59 -1.66 -12.03
CA LYS A 149 18.01 -1.78 -10.62
C LYS A 149 18.36 -0.40 -10.03
N ALA A 150 19.16 0.39 -10.74
CA ALA A 150 19.54 1.73 -10.29
C ALA A 150 18.36 2.72 -10.18
N ALA A 151 17.33 2.57 -11.02
CA ALA A 151 16.09 3.31 -10.92
C ALA A 151 15.26 2.85 -9.73
N LEU A 152 15.14 1.53 -9.53
CA LEU A 152 14.37 0.94 -8.45
C LEU A 152 14.94 1.28 -7.06
N ASP A 153 16.27 1.39 -6.93
CA ASP A 153 16.92 1.84 -5.69
C ASP A 153 16.50 3.25 -5.25
N LYS A 154 16.04 4.08 -6.19
CA LYS A 154 15.53 5.43 -5.92
C LYS A 154 14.03 5.44 -5.60
N GLU A 155 13.35 4.31 -5.80
CA GLU A 155 11.92 4.13 -5.63
C GLU A 155 11.64 3.03 -4.58
N PRO A 156 11.98 3.29 -3.30
CA PRO A 156 11.96 2.27 -2.27
C PRO A 156 10.56 1.71 -1.99
N VAL A 157 9.50 2.48 -2.25
CA VAL A 157 8.12 2.01 -2.09
C VAL A 157 7.83 0.92 -3.11
N LEU A 158 8.05 1.18 -4.40
CA LEU A 158 7.82 0.20 -5.47
C LEU A 158 8.64 -1.07 -5.24
N ALA A 159 9.93 -0.92 -4.89
CA ALA A 159 10.83 -2.02 -4.59
C ALA A 159 10.30 -2.92 -3.46
N ARG A 160 9.83 -2.30 -2.37
CA ARG A 160 9.30 -3.02 -1.19
C ARG A 160 7.94 -3.63 -1.45
N SER A 161 7.07 -2.98 -2.23
CA SER A 161 5.78 -3.54 -2.64
C SER A 161 5.99 -4.84 -3.43
N MET A 162 6.90 -4.84 -4.40
CA MET A 162 7.25 -6.03 -5.17
C MET A 162 7.85 -7.15 -4.31
N GLN A 163 8.80 -6.80 -3.44
CA GLN A 163 9.43 -7.75 -2.53
C GLN A 163 8.41 -8.35 -1.55
N SER A 164 7.51 -7.53 -1.03
CA SER A 164 6.46 -7.95 -0.09
C SER A 164 5.44 -8.85 -0.76
N ALA A 165 5.02 -8.53 -2.00
CA ALA A 165 4.15 -9.40 -2.78
C ALA A 165 4.77 -10.80 -2.97
N VAL A 166 6.07 -10.87 -3.30
CA VAL A 166 6.81 -12.14 -3.41
C VAL A 166 6.90 -12.87 -2.07
N ALA A 167 7.26 -12.18 -0.99
CA ALA A 167 7.40 -12.77 0.33
C ALA A 167 6.07 -13.34 0.86
N LEU A 168 4.99 -12.55 0.76
CA LEU A 168 3.66 -12.98 1.16
C LEU A 168 3.17 -14.15 0.32
N THR A 169 3.42 -14.14 -1.00
CA THR A 169 3.10 -15.26 -1.90
C THR A 169 3.86 -16.52 -1.53
N SER A 170 5.16 -16.41 -1.24
CA SER A 170 5.98 -17.54 -0.82
C SER A 170 5.38 -18.18 0.42
N HIS A 171 5.06 -17.38 1.44
CA HIS A 171 4.47 -17.91 2.65
C HIS A 171 3.06 -18.49 2.43
N PHE A 172 2.22 -17.82 1.64
CA PHE A 172 0.88 -18.29 1.28
C PHE A 172 0.91 -19.68 0.62
N VAL A 173 1.76 -19.88 -0.38
CA VAL A 173 1.90 -21.17 -1.09
C VAL A 173 2.43 -22.25 -0.14
N GLU A 174 3.36 -21.91 0.74
CA GLU A 174 3.87 -22.87 1.73
C GLU A 174 2.81 -23.25 2.77
N MET A 175 1.90 -22.34 3.15
CA MET A 175 0.74 -22.67 3.99
C MET A 175 -0.24 -23.59 3.26
N GLN A 176 -0.54 -23.31 1.98
CA GLN A 176 -1.42 -24.17 1.17
C GLN A 176 -0.91 -25.60 1.08
N LYS A 177 0.41 -25.80 0.98
CA LYS A 177 1.06 -27.12 0.99
C LYS A 177 0.79 -27.92 2.27
N VAL A 178 0.52 -27.26 3.39
CA VAL A 178 0.28 -27.90 4.71
C VAL A 178 -1.21 -28.23 4.95
N LEU A 179 -2.14 -27.53 4.29
CA LEU A 179 -3.58 -27.72 4.53
C LEU A 179 -4.07 -29.17 4.31
N PRO A 180 -3.71 -29.88 3.21
CA PRO A 180 -4.15 -31.25 3.00
C PRO A 180 -3.67 -32.21 4.10
N PHE A 181 -2.47 -31.98 4.66
CA PHE A 181 -1.98 -32.75 5.80
C PHE A 181 -2.86 -32.53 7.03
N HIS A 182 -3.22 -31.27 7.33
CA HIS A 182 -4.05 -30.96 8.48
C HIS A 182 -5.45 -31.59 8.36
N GLU A 183 -6.09 -31.48 7.20
CA GLU A 183 -7.41 -32.05 6.93
C GLU A 183 -7.40 -33.58 7.04
N GLU A 184 -6.45 -34.25 6.41
CA GLU A 184 -6.36 -35.72 6.47
C GLU A 184 -5.99 -36.23 7.87
N TYR A 185 -5.11 -35.51 8.58
CA TYR A 185 -4.68 -35.91 9.91
C TYR A 185 -5.80 -35.75 10.94
N THR A 186 -6.60 -34.67 10.85
CA THR A 186 -7.74 -34.43 11.75
C THR A 186 -8.92 -35.37 11.47
N ALA A 187 -9.06 -35.84 10.23
CA ALA A 187 -10.08 -36.82 9.84
C ALA A 187 -9.73 -38.27 10.21
N ALA A 188 -8.48 -38.57 10.59
CA ALA A 188 -8.05 -39.92 10.94
C ALA A 188 -8.79 -40.45 12.19
N ALA A 189 -9.41 -41.62 12.07
CA ALA A 189 -10.19 -42.25 13.13
C ALA A 189 -9.35 -43.13 14.07
N SER A 190 -8.07 -43.37 13.73
CA SER A 190 -7.19 -44.22 14.53
C SER A 190 -5.73 -43.78 14.47
N SER A 191 -4.93 -44.25 15.44
CA SER A 191 -3.48 -44.02 15.45
C SER A 191 -2.77 -44.60 14.22
N ALA A 192 -3.28 -45.69 13.64
CA ALA A 192 -2.69 -46.30 12.44
C ALA A 192 -2.92 -45.43 11.20
N GLU A 193 -4.12 -44.86 11.07
CA GLU A 193 -4.44 -43.91 9.99
C GLU A 193 -3.65 -42.61 10.13
N ALA A 194 -3.56 -42.06 11.34
CA ALA A 194 -2.74 -40.87 11.61
C ALA A 194 -1.27 -41.08 11.23
N ALA A 195 -0.71 -42.26 11.56
CA ALA A 195 0.66 -42.60 11.16
C ALA A 195 0.83 -42.73 9.63
N ALA A 196 -0.17 -43.26 8.92
CA ALA A 196 -0.15 -43.33 7.47
C ALA A 196 -0.19 -41.93 6.82
N VAL A 197 -0.97 -41.00 7.38
CA VAL A 197 -1.00 -39.58 6.94
C VAL A 197 0.36 -38.92 7.18
N VAL A 198 0.96 -39.07 8.36
CA VAL A 198 2.30 -38.56 8.64
C VAL A 198 3.33 -39.12 7.67
N ALA A 199 3.27 -40.42 7.34
CA ALA A 199 4.17 -41.02 6.37
C ALA A 199 3.98 -40.43 4.95
N LYS A 200 2.73 -40.25 4.49
CA LYS A 200 2.37 -39.63 3.21
C LYS A 200 2.92 -38.21 3.09
N TYR A 201 2.85 -37.43 4.17
CA TYR A 201 3.28 -36.03 4.21
C TYR A 201 4.66 -35.82 4.85
N SER A 202 5.48 -36.87 4.98
CA SER A 202 6.81 -36.82 5.60
C SER A 202 7.73 -35.75 5.02
N TRP A 203 7.56 -35.44 3.73
CA TRP A 203 8.27 -34.37 3.03
C TRP A 203 8.04 -32.96 3.62
N LEU A 204 6.91 -32.72 4.30
CA LEU A 204 6.65 -31.45 5.00
C LEU A 204 7.61 -31.19 6.16
N PHE A 205 8.19 -32.25 6.74
CA PHE A 205 9.03 -32.20 7.94
C PHE A 205 10.53 -32.36 7.65
N SER A 206 10.93 -32.31 6.37
CA SER A 206 12.33 -32.46 5.99
C SER A 206 13.10 -31.16 6.22
N ASP A 207 14.21 -31.22 6.97
CA ASP A 207 15.02 -30.06 7.40
C ASP A 207 15.58 -29.20 6.26
N ASN A 208 15.66 -29.72 5.03
CA ASN A 208 16.27 -29.04 3.88
C ASN A 208 15.28 -28.78 2.74
N ARG A 209 14.00 -28.56 3.06
CA ARG A 209 13.00 -28.21 2.06
C ARG A 209 13.27 -26.81 1.50
N PRO A 210 13.53 -26.66 0.19
CA PRO A 210 13.58 -25.33 -0.41
C PRO A 210 12.19 -24.69 -0.33
N SER A 211 12.14 -23.42 0.06
CA SER A 211 10.95 -22.59 -0.09
C SER A 211 10.58 -22.47 -1.56
N ALA A 212 9.28 -22.35 -1.87
CA ALA A 212 8.83 -22.06 -3.22
C ALA A 212 9.56 -20.85 -3.81
N GLN A 213 10.07 -20.99 -5.03
CA GLN A 213 10.65 -19.88 -5.77
C GLN A 213 9.51 -19.08 -6.41
N ILE A 214 9.35 -17.83 -5.96
CA ILE A 214 8.30 -16.96 -6.49
C ILE A 214 8.87 -16.02 -7.55
N ALA A 215 8.10 -15.82 -8.61
CA ALA A 215 8.38 -14.80 -9.63
C ALA A 215 7.13 -13.96 -9.90
N LEU A 216 7.31 -12.64 -10.01
CA LEU A 216 6.34 -11.75 -10.64
C LEU A 216 6.56 -11.79 -12.15
N HIS A 217 5.49 -11.87 -12.93
CA HIS A 217 5.53 -11.85 -14.39
C HIS A 217 4.81 -10.61 -14.90
N PHE A 218 5.46 -9.88 -15.80
CA PHE A 218 4.92 -8.66 -16.39
C PHE A 218 4.47 -8.96 -17.81
N SER A 219 3.17 -8.79 -18.06
CA SER A 219 2.62 -8.94 -19.40
C SER A 219 2.78 -7.64 -20.20
N SER A 220 2.62 -7.75 -21.53
CA SER A 220 2.71 -6.59 -22.42
C SER A 220 1.59 -5.56 -22.22
N ASP A 221 0.45 -5.98 -21.66
CA ASP A 221 -0.69 -5.13 -21.29
C ASP A 221 -0.57 -4.53 -19.87
N GLY A 222 0.57 -4.74 -19.20
CA GLY A 222 0.85 -4.16 -17.89
C GLY A 222 0.18 -4.89 -16.72
N GLN A 223 -0.38 -6.07 -16.96
CA GLN A 223 -0.87 -6.95 -15.89
C GLN A 223 0.33 -7.65 -15.23
N ILE A 224 0.17 -7.94 -13.94
CA ILE A 224 1.17 -8.70 -13.19
C ILE A 224 0.52 -9.98 -12.71
N SER A 225 1.24 -11.09 -12.87
CA SER A 225 0.85 -12.39 -12.33
C SER A 225 1.98 -12.99 -11.52
N LEU A 226 1.66 -13.95 -10.67
CA LEU A 226 2.61 -14.61 -9.78
C LEU A 226 2.70 -16.09 -10.12
N SER A 227 3.92 -16.63 -10.10
CA SER A 227 4.16 -18.07 -10.17
C SER A 227 4.94 -18.57 -8.96
N ALA A 228 4.69 -19.80 -8.54
CA ALA A 228 5.50 -20.53 -7.58
C ALA A 228 6.11 -21.76 -8.27
N ASP A 229 7.42 -21.90 -8.19
CA ASP A 229 8.17 -23.03 -8.79
C ASP A 229 7.92 -23.19 -10.31
N GLY A 230 7.65 -22.08 -11.00
CA GLY A 230 7.34 -22.03 -12.44
C GLY A 230 5.87 -22.22 -12.80
N GLU A 231 5.02 -22.58 -11.85
CA GLU A 231 3.58 -22.78 -12.05
C GLU A 231 2.77 -21.56 -11.56
N PRO A 232 1.68 -21.17 -12.22
CA PRO A 232 0.81 -20.10 -11.74
C PRO A 232 0.30 -20.35 -10.33
N VAL A 233 0.28 -19.31 -9.49
CA VAL A 233 -0.25 -19.43 -8.12
C VAL A 233 -1.75 -19.72 -8.18
N ALA A 234 -2.16 -20.81 -7.53
CA ALA A 234 -3.56 -21.18 -7.39
C ALA A 234 -4.20 -20.37 -6.24
N TRP A 235 -5.05 -19.41 -6.60
CA TRP A 235 -5.86 -18.70 -5.63
C TRP A 235 -7.03 -19.60 -5.22
N SER A 236 -7.07 -19.99 -3.96
CA SER A 236 -8.26 -20.62 -3.40
C SER A 236 -9.39 -19.60 -3.43
N SER A 237 -10.33 -19.75 -4.37
CA SER A 237 -11.58 -19.00 -4.38
C SER A 237 -12.38 -19.37 -3.13
N THR A 238 -12.46 -18.45 -2.18
CA THR A 238 -13.42 -18.50 -1.06
C THR A 238 -14.85 -18.37 -1.57
#